data_AF-A0A2K5WZZ4-F1
#
_entry.id   AF-A0A2K5WZZ4-F1
#
_cell.length_a   1.000
_cell.length_b   1.000
_cell.length_c   1.000
_cell.angle_alpha   90.00
_cell.angle_beta   90.00
_cell.angle_gamma   90.00
#
_symmetry.space_group_name_H-M   'P 1'
#
loop_
_entity.id
_entity.type
_entity.pdbx_description
1 polymer ?
#
loop_
_entity_poly.entity_id
_entity_poly.type
_entity_poly.pdbx_seq_one_letter_code
_entity_poly.pdbx_strand_id
1 'polypeptide(L)'
;MAVAASPAILLCLLTLYLLSDWSGTGRADAHSLWYNFNITHGQQWCEVQGQADQKNFLSYDCGSDKVLSMGHLEEQLDVTDAWGKQLEMLKEVGQRLRMKLADTEPEDFTPSGPRTLQARMSCECEVDGPIRGSWQFSFNGQKFLLFDSNNRKWTVVQAGAKRMKEKWEDSELTMFFQKVSMGDCKSWLRDFLMHRKKRLEPTAPPTVAPGTAQTKAMATSLSPWSLLIILCFTLPGILGESFRVTGGR
;
A
#
# COMPACT_ATOMS: atom_id res chain seq x y z
N MET A 1 47.02 14.69 -17.32
CA MET A 1 45.89 15.55 -17.74
C MET A 1 44.60 14.96 -17.17
N ALA A 2 43.87 15.72 -16.35
CA ALA A 2 42.59 15.28 -15.81
C ALA A 2 41.57 15.23 -16.95
N VAL A 3 41.01 14.05 -17.23
CA VAL A 3 39.91 13.91 -18.19
C VAL A 3 38.68 14.51 -17.53
N ALA A 4 38.39 15.77 -17.87
CA ALA A 4 37.16 16.41 -17.45
C ALA A 4 35.99 15.66 -18.11
N ALA A 5 35.09 15.11 -17.29
CA ALA A 5 33.87 14.51 -17.79
C ALA A 5 33.07 15.57 -18.56
N SER A 6 32.64 15.24 -19.78
CA SER A 6 31.82 16.14 -20.60
C SER A 6 30.57 16.60 -19.83
N PRO A 7 30.14 17.86 -19.93
CA PRO A 7 28.96 18.38 -19.24
C PRO A 7 27.69 17.53 -19.46
N ALA A 8 27.57 16.89 -20.62
CA ALA A 8 26.46 15.99 -20.95
C ALA A 8 26.48 14.69 -20.11
N ILE A 9 27.67 14.18 -19.77
CA ILE A 9 27.83 13.01 -18.91
C ILE A 9 27.45 13.39 -17.48
N LEU A 10 27.86 14.56 -17.01
CA LEU A 10 27.47 15.08 -15.70
C LEU A 10 25.95 15.25 -15.59
N LEU A 11 25.31 15.77 -16.65
CA LEU A 11 23.86 15.93 -16.70
C LEU A 11 23.13 14.58 -16.69
N CYS A 12 23.62 13.59 -17.45
CA CYS A 12 23.07 12.23 -17.44
C CYS A 12 23.24 11.53 -16.09
N LEU A 13 24.37 11.73 -15.40
CA LEU A 13 24.59 11.17 -14.08
C LEU A 13 23.68 11.84 -13.03
N LEU A 14 23.47 13.16 -13.13
CA LEU A 14 22.52 13.90 -12.30
C LEU A 14 21.08 13.46 -12.55
N THR A 15 20.66 13.25 -13.80
CA THR A 15 19.31 12.75 -14.09
C THR A 15 19.12 11.31 -13.64
N LEU A 16 20.12 10.44 -13.79
CA LEU A 16 20.10 9.08 -13.25
C LEU A 16 20.03 9.07 -11.72
N TYR A 17 20.75 9.99 -11.04
CA TYR A 17 20.71 10.12 -9.59
C TYR A 17 19.33 10.60 -9.09
N LEU A 18 18.77 11.61 -9.75
CA LEU A 18 17.41 12.11 -9.46
C LEU A 18 16.32 11.08 -9.78
N LEU A 19 16.53 10.20 -10.76
CA LEU A 19 15.63 9.09 -11.08
C LEU A 19 15.82 7.90 -10.12
N SER A 20 17.01 7.67 -9.57
CA SER A 20 17.23 6.66 -8.52
C SER A 20 16.63 7.06 -7.17
N ASP A 21 16.53 8.36 -6.88
CA ASP A 21 15.76 8.86 -5.74
C ASP A 21 14.24 8.75 -5.98
N TRP A 22 13.79 8.68 -7.24
CA TRP A 22 12.38 8.45 -7.60
C TRP A 22 12.00 6.97 -7.61
N SER A 23 12.95 6.05 -7.81
CA SER A 23 12.75 4.62 -7.57
C SER A 23 12.77 4.31 -6.08
N GLY A 24 11.73 4.80 -5.40
CA GLY A 24 11.27 4.44 -4.07
C GLY A 24 12.33 3.83 -3.15
N THR A 25 12.78 4.63 -2.19
CA THR A 25 12.72 4.16 -0.81
C THR A 25 11.26 3.82 -0.52
N GLY A 26 10.82 2.65 -0.99
CA GLY A 26 9.59 2.03 -0.52
C GLY A 26 9.68 2.05 0.99
N ARG A 27 8.68 2.65 1.62
CA ARG A 27 8.50 2.68 3.06
C ARG A 27 8.42 1.23 3.51
N ALA A 28 9.57 0.59 3.74
CA ALA A 28 9.74 -0.87 3.68
C ALA A 28 8.94 -1.61 4.76
N ASP A 29 8.48 -0.88 5.78
CA ASP A 29 7.81 -1.42 6.96
C ASP A 29 6.39 -0.84 7.19
N ALA A 30 5.77 -0.25 6.15
CA ALA A 30 4.41 0.26 6.26
C ALA A 30 3.38 -0.74 5.77
N HIS A 31 2.43 -1.04 6.65
CA HIS A 31 1.31 -1.93 6.36
C HIS A 31 0.02 -1.15 6.17
N SER A 32 -0.88 -1.68 5.34
CA SER A 32 -2.14 -1.00 5.05
C SER A 32 -3.32 -1.96 4.97
N LEU A 33 -4.47 -1.49 5.44
CA LEU A 33 -5.77 -2.10 5.23
C LEU A 33 -6.65 -1.17 4.41
N TRP A 34 -7.40 -1.76 3.48
CA TRP A 34 -8.36 -1.06 2.63
C TRP A 34 -9.67 -1.81 2.57
N TYR A 35 -10.77 -1.06 2.53
CA TYR A 35 -12.10 -1.59 2.29
C TYR A 35 -12.81 -0.74 1.24
N ASN A 36 -13.22 -1.39 0.16
CA ASN A 36 -14.03 -0.78 -0.89
C ASN A 36 -15.48 -1.22 -0.69
N PHE A 37 -16.35 -0.27 -0.38
CA PHE A 37 -17.79 -0.44 -0.31
C PHE A 37 -18.41 -0.04 -1.65
N ASN A 38 -19.29 -0.87 -2.16
CA ASN A 38 -20.11 -0.58 -3.33
C ASN A 38 -21.58 -0.67 -2.92
N ILE A 39 -22.26 0.48 -2.90
CA ILE A 39 -23.64 0.62 -2.44
C ILE A 39 -24.54 0.98 -3.61
N THR A 40 -25.64 0.23 -3.75
CA THR A 40 -26.65 0.41 -4.81
C THR A 40 -28.07 0.43 -4.23
N HIS A 41 -29.06 0.79 -5.05
CA HIS A 41 -30.48 0.72 -4.66
C HIS A 41 -31.13 -0.67 -4.91
N GLY A 42 -30.39 -1.65 -5.45
CA GLY A 42 -30.94 -2.95 -5.86
C GLY A 42 -31.14 -3.96 -4.72
N GLN A 43 -31.45 -5.22 -5.08
CA GLN A 43 -31.60 -6.33 -4.11
C GLN A 43 -30.27 -6.62 -3.40
N GLN A 44 -29.18 -6.72 -4.18
CA GLN A 44 -27.81 -6.79 -3.68
C GLN A 44 -27.27 -5.37 -3.54
N TRP A 45 -27.65 -4.73 -2.44
CA TRP A 45 -27.43 -3.30 -2.23
C TRP A 45 -26.05 -2.99 -1.65
N CYS A 46 -25.30 -3.97 -1.14
CA CYS A 46 -23.97 -3.76 -0.57
C CYS A 46 -22.99 -4.89 -0.89
N GLU A 47 -21.82 -4.52 -1.39
CA GLU A 47 -20.64 -5.39 -1.45
C GLU A 47 -19.44 -4.67 -0.82
N VAL A 48 -18.64 -5.39 -0.05
CA VAL A 48 -17.42 -4.92 0.58
C VAL A 48 -16.25 -5.80 0.15
N GLN A 49 -15.19 -5.17 -0.38
CA GLN A 49 -13.94 -5.84 -0.73
C GLN A 49 -12.82 -5.36 0.19
N GLY A 50 -12.20 -6.29 0.92
CA GLY A 50 -11.09 -6.03 1.85
C GLY A 50 -9.73 -6.39 1.26
N GLN A 51 -8.75 -5.52 1.47
CA GLN A 51 -7.35 -5.71 1.06
C GLN A 51 -6.39 -5.42 2.22
N ALA A 52 -5.38 -6.27 2.38
CA ALA A 52 -4.25 -6.06 3.27
C ALA A 52 -2.97 -6.05 2.43
N ASP A 53 -2.13 -5.03 2.57
CA ASP A 53 -0.89 -4.87 1.79
C ASP A 53 -1.08 -5.15 0.29
N GLN A 54 -2.16 -4.59 -0.28
CA GLN A 54 -2.58 -4.72 -1.68
C GLN A 54 -3.10 -6.11 -2.11
N LYS A 55 -3.16 -7.08 -1.20
CA LYS A 55 -3.73 -8.42 -1.46
C LYS A 55 -5.18 -8.47 -1.02
N ASN A 56 -6.06 -8.93 -1.90
CA ASN A 56 -7.48 -9.14 -1.56
C ASN A 56 -7.60 -10.32 -0.58
N PHE A 57 -8.32 -10.13 0.52
CA PHE A 57 -8.60 -11.18 1.49
C PHE A 57 -10.09 -11.37 1.82
N LEU A 58 -10.94 -10.40 1.46
CA LEU A 58 -12.37 -10.46 1.80
C LEU A 58 -13.22 -9.98 0.63
N SER A 59 -14.28 -10.73 0.33
CA SER A 59 -15.47 -10.25 -0.35
C SER A 59 -16.68 -10.58 0.53
N TYR A 60 -17.44 -9.56 0.91
CA TYR A 60 -18.55 -9.64 1.86
C TYR A 60 -19.77 -8.90 1.33
N ASP A 61 -20.90 -9.60 1.21
CA ASP A 61 -22.19 -8.97 0.98
C ASP A 61 -22.74 -8.49 2.33
N CYS A 62 -22.53 -7.20 2.61
CA CYS A 62 -22.99 -6.61 3.86
C CYS A 62 -24.50 -6.37 3.90
N GLY A 63 -25.19 -6.58 2.78
CA GLY A 63 -26.63 -6.47 2.67
C GLY A 63 -27.36 -7.73 3.08
N SER A 64 -26.79 -8.89 2.78
CA SER A 64 -27.29 -10.21 3.21
C SER A 64 -26.51 -10.83 4.37
N ASP A 65 -25.50 -10.13 4.87
CA ASP A 65 -24.62 -10.58 5.94
C ASP A 65 -23.90 -11.91 5.61
N LYS A 66 -23.37 -11.98 4.38
CA LYS A 66 -22.78 -13.19 3.84
C LYS A 66 -21.38 -12.95 3.30
N VAL A 67 -20.41 -13.69 3.82
CA VAL A 67 -19.06 -13.75 3.24
C VAL A 67 -19.12 -14.52 1.93
N LEU A 68 -18.72 -13.88 0.83
CA LEU A 68 -18.75 -14.43 -0.53
C LEU A 68 -17.46 -15.17 -0.85
N SER A 69 -16.33 -14.61 -0.43
CA SER A 69 -15.01 -15.21 -0.61
C SER A 69 -14.04 -14.70 0.46
N MET A 70 -13.07 -15.54 0.80
CA MET A 70 -11.93 -15.18 1.65
C MET A 70 -10.63 -15.58 0.97
N GLY A 71 -9.61 -14.76 1.14
CA GLY A 71 -8.25 -15.02 0.64
C GLY A 71 -7.63 -16.25 1.29
N HIS A 72 -6.59 -16.78 0.62
CA HIS A 72 -5.87 -17.94 1.10
C HIS A 72 -5.23 -17.65 2.46
N LEU A 73 -5.42 -18.57 3.41
CA LEU A 73 -4.96 -18.69 4.80
C LEU A 73 -3.98 -17.63 5.37
N GLU A 74 -2.99 -17.17 4.59
CA GLU A 74 -2.11 -15.97 4.64
C GLU A 74 -2.39 -14.89 5.72
N GLU A 75 -3.66 -14.55 5.84
CA GLU A 75 -4.19 -13.44 6.63
C GLU A 75 -5.43 -13.83 7.45
N GLN A 76 -5.75 -15.13 7.52
CA GLN A 76 -6.81 -15.63 8.39
C GLN A 76 -6.44 -15.33 9.84
N LEU A 77 -7.07 -14.29 10.38
CA LEU A 77 -7.48 -14.25 11.77
C LEU A 77 -8.21 -15.58 11.97
N ASP A 78 -7.73 -16.43 12.89
CA ASP A 78 -8.53 -17.56 13.36
C ASP A 78 -9.94 -17.05 13.62
N VAL A 79 -10.98 -17.85 13.36
CA VAL A 79 -12.38 -17.47 13.60
C VAL A 79 -12.51 -17.04 15.07
N THR A 80 -12.33 -15.74 15.27
CA THR A 80 -12.13 -15.09 16.55
C THR A 80 -13.25 -14.09 16.69
N ASP A 81 -13.58 -13.75 17.93
CA ASP A 81 -14.48 -12.66 18.25
C ASP A 81 -14.10 -11.35 17.52
N ALA A 82 -12.81 -11.13 17.23
CA ALA A 82 -12.31 -9.98 16.47
C ALA A 82 -12.81 -9.94 15.02
N TRP A 83 -12.81 -11.08 14.31
CA TRP A 83 -13.29 -11.15 12.94
C TRP A 83 -14.80 -10.90 12.85
N GLY A 84 -15.59 -11.47 13.76
CA GLY A 84 -17.02 -11.22 13.84
C GLY A 84 -17.34 -9.74 14.08
N LYS A 85 -16.62 -9.09 15.00
CA LYS A 85 -16.74 -7.65 15.27
C LYS A 85 -16.36 -6.79 14.06
N GLN A 86 -15.36 -7.21 13.29
CA GLN A 86 -14.99 -6.53 12.06
C GLN A 86 -16.14 -6.57 11.04
N LEU A 87 -16.72 -7.74 10.77
CA LEU A 87 -17.83 -7.88 9.83
C LEU A 87 -19.06 -7.05 10.27
N GLU A 88 -19.39 -7.06 11.55
CA GLU A 88 -20.50 -6.27 12.10
C GLU A 88 -20.26 -4.75 11.89
N MET A 89 -19.03 -4.28 12.11
CA MET A 89 -18.69 -2.88 11.85
C MET A 89 -18.76 -2.54 10.35
N LEU A 90 -18.29 -3.42 9.46
CA LEU A 90 -18.41 -3.21 8.01
C LEU A 90 -19.88 -3.13 7.56
N LYS A 91 -20.75 -3.95 8.16
CA LYS A 91 -22.20 -3.90 7.95
C LYS A 91 -22.81 -2.58 8.42
N GLU A 92 -22.41 -2.08 9.60
CA GLU A 92 -22.86 -0.78 10.11
C GLU A 92 -22.43 0.36 9.17
N VAL A 93 -21.18 0.34 8.68
CA VAL A 93 -20.69 1.29 7.68
C VAL A 93 -21.57 1.24 6.43
N GLY A 94 -21.86 0.05 5.90
CA GLY A 94 -22.70 -0.13 4.72
C GLY A 94 -24.11 0.45 4.91
N GLN A 95 -24.75 0.21 6.05
CA GLN A 95 -26.05 0.78 6.41
C GLN A 95 -26.02 2.32 6.40
N ARG A 96 -24.98 2.92 7.00
CA ARG A 96 -24.81 4.38 7.02
C ARG A 96 -24.59 4.95 5.62
N LEU A 97 -23.77 4.30 4.81
CA LEU A 97 -23.56 4.69 3.42
C LEU A 97 -24.85 4.58 2.59
N ARG A 98 -25.67 3.56 2.82
CA ARG A 98 -26.98 3.41 2.17
C ARG A 98 -27.91 4.58 2.50
N MET A 99 -28.01 4.97 3.77
CA MET A 99 -28.78 6.15 4.16
C MET A 99 -28.25 7.40 3.44
N LYS A 100 -26.92 7.56 3.35
CA LYS A 100 -26.32 8.71 2.67
C LYS A 100 -26.55 8.71 1.16
N LEU A 101 -26.57 7.56 0.50
CA LEU A 101 -26.95 7.43 -0.91
C LEU A 101 -28.39 7.90 -1.15
N ALA A 102 -29.31 7.62 -0.22
CA ALA A 102 -30.70 8.05 -0.31
C ALA A 102 -30.88 9.56 -0.02
N ASP A 103 -30.18 10.09 0.98
CA ASP A 103 -30.37 11.46 1.50
C ASP A 103 -29.51 12.53 0.81
N THR A 104 -28.64 12.12 -0.11
CA THR A 104 -27.63 13.00 -0.70
C THR A 104 -27.73 12.97 -2.22
N GLU A 105 -27.91 14.15 -2.79
CA GLU A 105 -27.83 14.37 -4.22
C GLU A 105 -26.64 15.29 -4.48
N PRO A 106 -25.63 14.86 -5.26
CA PRO A 106 -24.61 15.79 -5.72
C PRO A 106 -25.26 16.86 -6.62
N GLU A 107 -24.89 18.12 -6.42
CA GLU A 107 -25.39 19.25 -7.19
C GLU A 107 -24.90 19.18 -8.64
N ASP A 108 -25.71 19.65 -9.58
CA ASP A 108 -25.39 19.69 -11.01
C ASP A 108 -24.91 18.35 -11.60
N PHE A 109 -25.27 17.24 -10.95
CA PHE A 109 -24.89 15.90 -11.33
C PHE A 109 -26.12 15.06 -11.69
N THR A 110 -26.26 14.77 -12.99
CA THR A 110 -27.29 13.88 -13.50
C THR A 110 -26.65 12.54 -13.87
N PRO A 111 -26.86 11.46 -13.08
CA PRO A 111 -26.29 10.16 -13.40
C PRO A 111 -26.94 9.59 -14.66
N SER A 112 -26.13 8.95 -15.51
CA SER A 112 -26.60 8.30 -16.75
C SER A 112 -27.32 6.95 -16.52
N GLY A 113 -27.51 6.57 -15.25
CA GLY A 113 -28.06 5.28 -14.85
C GLY A 113 -28.40 5.25 -13.34
N PRO A 114 -28.66 4.07 -12.76
CA PRO A 114 -28.96 3.94 -11.34
C PRO A 114 -27.87 4.58 -10.49
N ARG A 115 -28.26 5.36 -9.47
CA ARG A 115 -27.29 5.99 -8.58
C ARG A 115 -26.55 4.92 -7.77
N THR A 116 -25.24 5.07 -7.67
CA THR A 116 -24.38 4.21 -6.84
C THR A 116 -23.48 5.08 -5.98
N LEU A 117 -23.16 4.60 -4.78
CA LEU A 117 -22.18 5.20 -3.89
C LEU A 117 -21.05 4.19 -3.65
N GLN A 118 -19.83 4.59 -3.97
CA GLN A 118 -18.63 3.84 -3.64
C GLN A 118 -17.90 4.58 -2.54
N ALA A 119 -17.54 3.88 -1.47
CA ALA A 119 -16.70 4.43 -0.42
C ALA A 119 -15.44 3.57 -0.28
N ARG A 120 -14.27 4.21 -0.28
CA ARG A 120 -13.00 3.52 -0.08
C ARG A 120 -12.39 4.03 1.22
N MET A 121 -12.36 3.17 2.23
CA MET A 121 -11.63 3.42 3.48
C MET A 121 -10.20 2.89 3.36
N SER A 122 -9.25 3.61 3.93
CA SER A 122 -7.91 3.09 4.20
C SER A 122 -7.46 3.39 5.62
N CYS A 123 -6.59 2.52 6.14
CA CYS A 123 -5.68 2.89 7.21
C CYS A 123 -4.29 2.31 6.96
N GLU A 124 -3.25 3.07 7.33
CA GLU A 124 -1.84 2.69 7.21
C GLU A 124 -1.08 2.98 8.50
N CYS A 125 -0.18 2.09 8.90
CA CYS A 125 0.79 2.36 9.95
C CYS A 125 2.14 1.74 9.63
N GLU A 126 3.20 2.44 10.03
CA GLU A 126 4.54 1.87 10.17
C GLU A 126 4.60 1.05 11.47
N VAL A 127 5.53 0.09 11.58
CA VAL A 127 5.77 -0.66 12.83
C VAL A 127 6.02 0.35 13.96
N ASP A 128 5.17 0.31 14.98
CA ASP A 128 5.13 1.26 16.11
C ASP A 128 4.89 2.75 15.76
N GLY A 129 4.55 3.05 14.50
CA GLY A 129 4.28 4.40 14.01
C GLY A 129 2.84 4.90 14.23
N PRO A 130 2.59 6.19 13.94
CA PRO A 130 1.24 6.75 13.97
C PRO A 130 0.36 6.11 12.89
N ILE A 131 -0.91 5.92 13.20
CA ILE A 131 -1.92 5.50 12.21
C ILE A 131 -2.29 6.69 11.33
N ARG A 132 -2.49 6.43 10.05
CA ARG A 132 -3.15 7.36 9.13
C ARG A 132 -4.37 6.70 8.54
N GLY A 133 -5.44 7.46 8.39
CA GLY A 133 -6.73 6.97 7.96
C GLY A 133 -7.36 7.93 6.96
N SER A 134 -8.05 7.40 5.97
CA SER A 134 -8.75 8.23 5.00
C SER A 134 -9.99 7.55 4.45
N TRP A 135 -10.88 8.37 3.90
CA TRP A 135 -12.00 7.92 3.10
C TRP A 135 -12.07 8.67 1.78
N GLN A 136 -12.50 7.96 0.74
CA GLN A 136 -12.88 8.52 -0.54
C GLN A 136 -14.31 8.14 -0.86
N PHE A 137 -15.12 9.10 -1.31
CA PHE A 137 -16.51 8.87 -1.71
C PHE A 137 -16.71 9.23 -3.17
N SER A 138 -17.25 8.28 -3.93
CA SER A 138 -17.55 8.42 -5.35
C SER A 138 -19.01 8.11 -5.62
N PHE A 139 -19.66 8.91 -6.47
CA PHE A 139 -21.01 8.63 -6.97
C PHE A 139 -20.90 8.23 -8.44
N ASN A 140 -21.52 7.11 -8.82
CA ASN A 140 -21.48 6.60 -10.20
C ASN A 140 -20.06 6.54 -10.80
N GLY A 141 -19.06 6.20 -9.98
CA GLY A 141 -17.65 6.09 -10.37
C GLY A 141 -16.87 7.42 -10.35
N GLN A 142 -17.53 8.58 -10.27
CA GLN A 142 -16.86 9.87 -10.17
C GLN A 142 -16.60 10.22 -8.70
N LYS A 143 -15.37 10.61 -8.37
CA LYS A 143 -14.97 10.99 -7.01
C LYS A 143 -15.52 12.37 -6.64
N PHE A 144 -16.21 12.51 -5.51
CA PHE A 144 -16.81 13.78 -5.06
C PHE A 144 -16.16 14.34 -3.80
N LEU A 145 -15.90 13.48 -2.80
CA LEU A 145 -15.35 13.89 -1.50
C LEU A 145 -14.16 13.03 -1.10
N LEU A 146 -13.24 13.67 -0.39
CA LEU A 146 -12.17 13.04 0.36
C LEU A 146 -12.29 13.44 1.82
N PHE A 147 -12.07 12.49 2.72
CA PHE A 147 -12.02 12.75 4.16
C PHE A 147 -10.67 12.29 4.71
N ASP A 148 -9.89 13.27 5.14
CA ASP A 148 -8.66 13.06 5.90
C ASP A 148 -9.05 12.84 7.37
N SER A 149 -8.95 11.58 7.82
CA SER A 149 -9.35 11.20 9.17
C SER A 149 -8.33 11.64 10.23
N ASN A 150 -7.07 11.88 9.85
CA ASN A 150 -6.04 12.39 10.75
C ASN A 150 -6.39 13.80 11.22
N ASN A 151 -6.78 14.66 10.27
CA ASN A 151 -7.05 16.06 10.53
C ASN A 151 -8.54 16.39 10.65
N ARG A 152 -9.42 15.39 10.51
CA ARG A 152 -10.88 15.56 10.38
C ARG A 152 -11.26 16.57 9.30
N LYS A 153 -10.59 16.51 8.16
CA LYS A 153 -10.77 17.49 7.09
C LYS A 153 -11.48 16.89 5.89
N TRP A 154 -12.60 17.49 5.50
CA TRP A 154 -13.30 17.15 4.27
C TRP A 154 -12.81 18.02 3.11
N THR A 155 -12.55 17.41 1.97
CA THR A 155 -12.10 18.09 0.75
C THR A 155 -13.07 17.80 -0.39
N VAL A 156 -13.53 18.86 -1.04
CA VAL A 156 -14.36 18.80 -2.24
C VAL A 156 -13.46 18.52 -3.45
N VAL A 157 -13.80 17.49 -4.22
CA VAL A 157 -13.11 17.13 -5.47
C VAL A 157 -13.88 17.63 -6.69
N GLN A 158 -15.20 17.61 -6.64
CA GLN A 158 -16.08 18.05 -7.72
C GLN A 158 -16.94 19.23 -7.26
N ALA A 159 -17.18 20.19 -8.15
CA ALA A 159 -17.99 21.38 -7.83
C ALA A 159 -19.36 21.01 -7.20
N GLY A 160 -19.99 19.95 -7.71
CA GLY A 160 -21.27 19.42 -7.21
C GLY A 160 -21.25 18.80 -5.81
N ALA A 161 -20.11 18.77 -5.10
CA ALA A 161 -20.00 18.18 -3.77
C ALA A 161 -20.03 19.21 -2.62
N LYS A 162 -20.20 20.52 -2.89
CA LYS A 162 -20.10 21.55 -1.86
C LYS A 162 -21.19 21.41 -0.78
N ARG A 163 -22.46 21.38 -1.18
CA ARG A 163 -23.57 21.18 -0.23
C ARG A 163 -23.50 19.83 0.48
N MET A 164 -23.05 18.80 -0.25
CA MET A 164 -22.81 17.47 0.33
C MET A 164 -21.77 17.52 1.45
N LYS A 165 -20.63 18.19 1.22
CA LYS A 165 -19.61 18.39 2.25
C LYS A 165 -20.19 19.06 3.49
N GLU A 166 -20.89 20.18 3.32
CA GLU A 166 -21.48 20.94 4.44
C GLU A 166 -22.41 20.06 5.29
N LYS A 167 -23.25 19.23 4.65
CA LYS A 167 -24.16 18.30 5.36
C LYS A 167 -23.43 17.16 6.08
N TRP A 168 -22.30 16.70 5.56
CA TRP A 168 -21.61 15.54 6.11
C TRP A 168 -20.60 15.94 7.20
N GLU A 169 -19.91 17.06 7.01
CA GLU A 169 -18.85 17.56 7.89
C GLU A 169 -19.35 17.86 9.31
N ASP A 170 -20.49 18.53 9.44
CA ASP A 170 -21.09 18.92 10.74
C ASP A 170 -21.94 17.81 11.38
N SER A 171 -21.88 16.58 10.87
CA SER A 171 -22.71 15.48 11.37
C SER A 171 -21.91 14.46 12.17
N GLU A 172 -22.62 13.67 12.99
CA GLU A 172 -22.11 12.46 13.67
C GLU A 172 -21.39 11.48 12.73
N LEU A 173 -21.63 11.59 11.42
CA LEU A 173 -20.96 10.83 10.38
C LEU A 173 -19.44 11.05 10.36
N THR A 174 -18.98 12.29 10.56
CA THR A 174 -17.55 12.62 10.58
C THR A 174 -16.84 11.87 11.72
N MET A 175 -17.44 11.88 12.92
CA MET A 175 -16.90 11.16 14.07
C MET A 175 -16.94 9.65 13.87
N PHE A 176 -18.02 9.13 13.30
CA PHE A 176 -18.14 7.72 12.97
C PHE A 176 -17.04 7.27 11.99
N PHE A 177 -16.89 7.93 10.84
CA PHE A 177 -15.87 7.55 9.86
C PHE A 177 -14.45 7.70 10.41
N GLN A 178 -14.19 8.72 11.23
CA GLN A 178 -12.90 8.86 11.90
C GLN A 178 -12.64 7.69 12.86
N LYS A 179 -13.63 7.31 13.68
CA LYS A 179 -13.50 6.20 14.61
C LYS A 179 -13.16 4.90 13.87
N VAL A 180 -13.87 4.62 12.78
CA VAL A 180 -13.66 3.40 12.00
C VAL A 180 -12.28 3.38 11.35
N SER A 181 -11.83 4.46 10.68
CA SER A 181 -10.54 4.47 9.98
C SER A 181 -9.32 4.64 10.90
N MET A 182 -9.45 5.35 12.03
CA MET A 182 -8.33 5.63 12.93
C MET A 182 -8.27 4.69 14.14
N GLY A 183 -9.41 4.12 14.54
CA GLY A 183 -9.56 3.24 15.70
C GLY A 183 -9.74 1.78 15.31
N ASP A 184 -10.90 1.43 14.76
CA ASP A 184 -11.26 0.04 14.46
C ASP A 184 -10.29 -0.57 13.43
N CYS A 185 -10.03 0.13 12.33
CA CYS A 185 -9.09 -0.31 11.29
C CYS A 185 -7.66 -0.49 11.82
N LYS A 186 -7.22 0.36 12.77
CA LYS A 186 -5.92 0.21 13.43
C LYS A 186 -5.85 -1.08 14.25
N SER A 187 -6.93 -1.43 14.95
CA SER A 187 -7.01 -2.69 15.69
C SER A 187 -6.91 -3.87 14.73
N TRP A 188 -7.74 -3.88 13.68
CA TRP A 188 -7.73 -4.96 12.69
C TRP A 188 -6.35 -5.11 12.06
N LEU A 189 -5.73 -4.01 11.60
CA LEU A 189 -4.42 -4.05 10.97
C LEU A 189 -3.36 -4.67 11.90
N ARG A 190 -3.36 -4.29 13.19
CA ARG A 190 -2.46 -4.91 14.17
C ARG A 190 -2.71 -6.39 14.35
N ASP A 191 -3.97 -6.82 14.39
CA ASP A 191 -4.32 -8.23 14.50
C ASP A 191 -3.79 -9.02 13.28
N PHE A 192 -4.00 -8.50 12.06
CA PHE A 192 -3.44 -9.09 10.83
C PHE A 192 -1.92 -9.27 10.92
N LEU A 193 -1.21 -8.24 11.38
CA LEU A 193 0.26 -8.29 11.51
C LEU A 193 0.72 -9.28 12.58
N MET A 194 0.03 -9.34 13.72
CA MET A 194 0.35 -10.27 14.79
C MET A 194 0.14 -11.73 14.36
N HIS A 195 -0.96 -12.02 13.66
CA HIS A 195 -1.23 -13.36 13.13
C HIS A 195 -0.22 -13.76 12.04
N ARG A 196 0.11 -12.84 11.13
CA ARG A 196 1.13 -13.06 10.11
C ARG A 196 2.49 -13.37 10.73
N LYS A 197 2.92 -12.59 11.73
CA LYS A 197 4.17 -12.84 12.47
C LYS A 197 4.18 -14.23 13.10
N LYS A 198 3.15 -14.60 13.87
CA LYS A 198 3.05 -15.90 14.55
C LYS A 198 3.20 -17.10 13.60
N ARG A 199 2.75 -16.98 12.35
CA ARG A 199 2.87 -18.08 11.37
C ARG A 199 4.19 -18.09 10.60
N LEU A 200 4.85 -16.94 10.50
CA LEU A 200 6.18 -16.84 9.90
C LEU A 200 7.29 -17.27 10.88
N GLU A 201 7.03 -17.24 12.19
CA GLU A 201 7.91 -17.81 13.21
C GLU A 201 8.03 -19.34 13.01
N PRO A 202 9.25 -19.90 12.87
CA PRO A 202 9.44 -21.33 12.75
C PRO A 202 8.97 -22.07 14.01
N THR A 203 8.02 -22.99 13.85
CA THR A 203 7.64 -23.93 14.91
C THR A 203 8.79 -24.91 15.16
N ALA A 204 9.66 -24.57 16.12
CA ALA A 204 10.79 -25.34 16.65
C ALA A 204 11.95 -25.65 15.66
N PRO A 205 13.20 -25.75 16.15
CA PRO A 205 14.30 -26.27 15.34
C PRO A 205 14.00 -27.74 14.99
N PRO A 206 14.36 -28.22 13.80
CA PRO A 206 14.33 -29.66 13.53
C PRO A 206 15.19 -30.36 14.58
N THR A 207 14.61 -31.35 15.26
CA THR A 207 15.36 -32.25 16.14
C THR A 207 16.53 -32.82 15.34
N VAL A 208 17.73 -32.34 15.66
CA VAL A 208 18.97 -32.83 15.07
C VAL A 208 19.17 -34.24 15.64
N ALA A 209 18.76 -35.25 14.88
CA ALA A 209 19.34 -36.58 15.05
C ALA A 209 20.85 -36.45 14.83
N PRO A 210 21.72 -37.11 15.62
CA PRO A 210 23.16 -36.99 15.47
C PRO A 210 23.59 -37.63 14.14
N GLY A 211 23.62 -36.81 13.09
CA GLY A 211 24.17 -37.16 11.79
C GLY A 211 25.68 -36.99 11.84
N THR A 212 26.39 -38.10 11.68
CA THR A 212 27.85 -38.17 11.59
C THR A 212 28.38 -37.12 10.61
N ALA A 213 29.21 -36.21 11.12
CA ALA A 213 29.87 -35.19 10.32
C ALA A 213 30.73 -35.85 9.22
N GLN A 214 30.36 -35.63 7.96
CA GLN A 214 31.32 -35.65 6.86
C GLN A 214 31.41 -34.24 6.29
N THR A 215 32.37 -33.47 6.81
CA THR A 215 32.86 -32.24 6.17
C THR A 215 33.55 -32.63 4.87
N LYS A 216 32.83 -32.52 3.76
CA LYS A 216 33.44 -32.45 2.43
C LYS A 216 33.72 -30.99 2.14
N ALA A 217 34.98 -30.59 2.28
CA ALA A 217 35.44 -29.25 1.93
C ALA A 217 35.12 -29.00 0.44
N MET A 218 34.26 -28.02 0.18
CA MET A 218 33.99 -27.54 -1.17
C MET A 218 35.02 -26.44 -1.46
N ALA A 219 36.06 -26.76 -2.21
CA ALA A 219 36.99 -25.76 -2.71
C ALA A 219 36.26 -24.89 -3.73
N THR A 220 35.92 -23.65 -3.34
CA THR A 220 35.38 -22.65 -4.25
C THR A 220 36.51 -22.19 -5.18
N SER A 221 36.66 -22.87 -6.30
CA SER A 221 37.48 -22.41 -7.41
C SER A 221 36.91 -21.08 -7.91
N LEU A 222 37.56 -19.97 -7.57
CA LEU A 222 37.26 -18.66 -8.15
C LEU A 222 37.54 -18.74 -9.65
N SER A 223 36.50 -18.56 -10.46
CA SER A 223 36.63 -18.51 -11.92
C SER A 223 37.71 -17.47 -12.29
N PRO A 224 38.65 -17.80 -13.20
CA PRO A 224 39.70 -16.87 -13.65
C PRO A 224 39.15 -15.53 -14.16
N TRP A 225 37.87 -15.48 -14.56
CA TRP A 225 37.20 -14.29 -15.07
C TRP A 225 36.86 -13.28 -13.98
N SER A 226 36.69 -13.72 -12.73
CA SER A 226 36.40 -12.83 -11.60
C SER A 226 37.60 -11.93 -11.25
N LEU A 227 38.82 -12.41 -11.49
CA LEU A 227 40.07 -11.65 -11.27
C LEU A 227 40.31 -10.60 -12.38
N LEU A 228 39.88 -10.89 -13.61
CA LEU A 228 39.97 -9.95 -14.75
C LEU A 228 39.09 -8.71 -14.56
N ILE A 229 37.92 -8.86 -13.96
CA ILE A 229 37.02 -7.74 -13.68
C ILE A 229 37.64 -6.79 -12.64
N ILE A 230 38.28 -7.32 -11.59
CA ILE A 230 38.91 -6.52 -10.53
C ILE A 230 40.15 -5.76 -11.05
N LEU A 231 40.89 -6.33 -12.01
CA LEU A 231 42.06 -5.67 -12.62
C LEU A 231 41.66 -4.47 -13.50
N CYS A 232 40.50 -4.52 -14.18
CA CYS A 232 40.03 -3.44 -15.05
C CYS A 232 39.58 -2.18 -14.30
N PHE A 233 39.19 -2.29 -13.02
CA PHE A 233 38.71 -1.15 -12.23
C PHE A 233 39.78 -0.49 -11.33
N THR A 234 41.00 -1.04 -11.28
CA THR A 234 42.06 -0.54 -10.38
C THR A 234 43.24 0.15 -11.08
N LEU A 235 43.25 0.23 -12.42
CA LEU A 235 44.28 0.98 -13.16
C LEU A 235 43.70 1.98 -14.19
N PRO A 236 43.04 3.08 -13.78
CA PRO A 236 43.06 4.29 -14.56
C PRO A 236 44.29 5.10 -14.17
N GLY A 237 45.43 4.82 -14.81
CA GLY A 237 46.49 5.83 -14.92
C GLY A 237 47.92 5.34 -14.78
N ILE A 238 48.47 4.60 -15.74
CA ILE A 238 49.87 4.73 -16.17
C ILE A 238 49.95 4.33 -17.66
N LEU A 239 49.81 5.31 -18.57
CA LEU A 239 50.73 5.55 -19.70
C LEU A 239 50.17 6.68 -20.59
N GLY A 240 50.28 7.91 -20.10
CA GLY A 240 50.23 9.11 -20.92
C GLY A 240 51.55 9.84 -20.78
N GLU A 241 52.23 10.02 -21.92
CA GLU A 241 53.36 10.92 -22.18
C GLU A 241 54.79 10.44 -21.85
N SER A 242 55.50 10.03 -22.90
CA SER A 242 56.74 10.71 -23.34
C SER A 242 57.28 10.02 -24.60
N PHE A 243 57.28 10.72 -25.73
CA PHE A 243 58.47 10.81 -26.60
C PHE A 243 58.25 11.96 -27.59
N ARG A 244 58.85 13.11 -27.27
CA ARG A 244 59.09 14.23 -28.18
C ARG A 244 60.61 14.27 -28.40
N VAL A 245 61.09 13.91 -29.59
CA VAL A 245 62.50 14.10 -29.98
C VAL A 245 62.57 14.57 -31.46
N THR A 246 62.85 15.87 -31.59
CA THR A 246 63.66 16.60 -32.60
C THR A 246 63.67 16.22 -34.10
N GLY A 247 63.13 17.13 -34.93
CA GLY A 247 63.84 18.05 -35.85
C GLY A 247 64.86 17.58 -36.90
N GLY A 248 64.68 18.08 -38.14
CA GLY A 248 65.67 18.23 -39.23
C GLY A 248 65.50 17.19 -40.36
N ARG A 249 65.31 17.52 -41.64
CA ARG A 249 65.76 18.65 -42.47
C ARG A 249 64.76 18.88 -43.61
#